data_AF-A0A2U2EGK8-F1
#
_entry.id   AF-A0A2U2EGK8-F1
#
_cell.length_a   1.000
_cell.length_b   1.000
_cell.length_c   1.000
_cell.angle_alpha   90.00
_cell.angle_beta   90.00
_cell.angle_gamma   90.00
#
_symmetry.space_group_name_H-M   'P 1'
#
loop_
_entity.id
_entity.type
_entity.pdbx_description
1 polymer ?
#
loop_
_entity_poly.entity_id
_entity_poly.type
_entity_poly.pdbx_seq_one_letter_code
_entity_poly.pdbx_strand_id
1 'polypeptide(L)'
;MEFYDEKIKALAIEIYELDAEVYKKLGSSLGRVFGGEKDICIRNIMEDLHSRQNSSRIRSELALISNMARTIPDHDTRHDVMVRYNNIVEEIAELPTGFADGDILDPKIADLNTVNLKDRFKTGDHLIICIGRSCGCGGNEIGFALADKLRMNFYDVSVMNEVFRQKDGEEAAQATATFQKKERMGIKKRIKAFRKYHGLSSEDVLFFDTSKFLVEKAKQEDFIVMGRFADAILTNNHIPHISIFITAPEKRRVQRFLEINKNVTPNQAKKWIESEDKRHLKTYKFYTGRKWSKASNYDICINSASYGIKGSIELIIRMLQLDDRVKQLIK
;
A
#
# COMPACT_ATOMS: atom_id res chain seq x y z
N MET A 1 -13.25 -35.75 19.20
CA MET A 1 -12.51 -36.02 17.94
C MET A 1 -13.42 -36.77 16.97
N GLU A 2 -14.09 -37.86 17.39
CA GLU A 2 -15.08 -38.59 16.57
C GLU A 2 -16.19 -37.72 15.94
N PHE A 3 -16.75 -36.75 16.69
CA PHE A 3 -17.81 -35.87 16.16
C PHE A 3 -17.36 -35.03 14.94
N TYR A 4 -16.09 -34.62 14.90
CA TYR A 4 -15.56 -33.84 13.78
C TYR A 4 -15.24 -34.73 12.57
N ASP A 5 -14.80 -35.98 12.80
CA ASP A 5 -14.56 -36.94 11.72
C ASP A 5 -15.85 -37.32 10.99
N GLU A 6 -16.97 -37.46 11.71
CA GLU A 6 -18.27 -37.73 11.07
C GLU A 6 -18.78 -36.52 10.27
N LYS A 7 -18.69 -35.29 10.81
CA LYS A 7 -19.07 -34.07 10.08
C LYS A 7 -18.22 -33.87 8.83
N ILE A 8 -16.90 -34.05 8.93
CA ILE A 8 -15.97 -33.89 7.80
C ILE A 8 -16.20 -34.97 6.74
N LYS A 9 -16.49 -36.21 7.14
CA LYS A 9 -16.87 -37.27 6.21
C LYS A 9 -18.17 -36.96 5.47
N ALA A 10 -19.20 -36.47 6.17
CA ALA A 10 -20.47 -36.09 5.57
C ALA A 10 -20.28 -34.96 4.55
N LEU A 11 -19.51 -33.94 4.91
CA LEU A 11 -19.19 -32.80 4.06
C LEU A 11 -18.36 -33.21 2.84
N ALA A 12 -17.39 -34.11 3.00
CA ALA A 12 -16.61 -34.66 1.90
C ALA A 12 -17.47 -35.43 0.88
N ILE A 13 -18.45 -36.20 1.38
CA ILE A 13 -19.44 -36.88 0.53
C ILE A 13 -20.28 -35.85 -0.21
N GLU A 14 -20.76 -34.81 0.47
CA GLU A 14 -21.61 -33.79 -0.14
C GLU A 14 -20.88 -33.00 -1.24
N ILE A 15 -19.62 -32.62 -0.99
CA ILE A 15 -18.75 -31.96 -1.99
C ILE A 15 -18.58 -32.85 -3.23
N TYR A 16 -18.29 -34.12 -3.02
CA TYR A 16 -18.16 -35.09 -4.11
C TYR A 16 -19.46 -35.20 -4.90
N GLU A 17 -20.60 -35.30 -4.22
CA GLU A 17 -21.91 -35.46 -4.87
C GLU A 17 -22.36 -34.19 -5.61
N LEU A 18 -22.07 -33.00 -5.06
CA LEU A 18 -22.32 -31.74 -5.73
C LEU A 18 -21.55 -31.65 -7.05
N ASP A 19 -20.25 -31.99 -7.05
CA ASP A 19 -19.45 -32.05 -8.28
C ASP A 19 -20.02 -33.04 -9.30
N ALA A 20 -20.45 -34.21 -8.85
CA ALA A 20 -21.07 -35.21 -9.73
C ALA A 20 -22.39 -34.71 -10.35
N GLU A 21 -23.21 -34.02 -9.57
CA GLU A 21 -24.47 -33.43 -10.04
C GLU A 21 -24.23 -32.32 -11.06
N VAL A 22 -23.34 -31.36 -10.74
CA VAL A 22 -22.95 -30.28 -11.64
C VAL A 22 -22.45 -30.83 -12.96
N TYR A 23 -21.57 -31.84 -12.91
CA TYR A 23 -21.05 -32.50 -14.10
C TYR A 23 -22.15 -33.17 -14.92
N LYS A 24 -23.05 -33.94 -14.28
CA LYS A 24 -24.17 -34.63 -14.96
C LYS A 24 -25.10 -33.67 -15.69
N LYS A 25 -25.33 -32.48 -15.13
CA LYS A 25 -26.21 -31.45 -15.71
C LYS A 25 -25.56 -30.71 -16.88
N LEU A 26 -24.24 -30.55 -16.88
CA LEU A 26 -23.51 -29.83 -17.92
C LEU A 26 -22.98 -30.72 -19.05
N GLY A 27 -22.67 -32.00 -18.77
CA GLY A 27 -21.94 -32.84 -19.71
C GLY A 27 -20.57 -32.26 -20.07
N SER A 28 -19.92 -31.58 -19.11
CA SER A 28 -18.72 -30.76 -19.31
C SER A 28 -17.60 -31.52 -20.04
N SER A 29 -17.01 -30.90 -21.07
CA SER A 29 -15.82 -31.41 -21.75
C SER A 29 -14.56 -31.41 -20.87
N LEU A 30 -14.60 -30.70 -19.73
CA LEU A 30 -13.48 -30.54 -18.80
C LEU A 30 -13.35 -31.71 -17.80
N GLY A 31 -14.34 -32.62 -17.75
CA GLY A 31 -14.40 -33.67 -16.73
C GLY A 31 -14.94 -33.16 -15.38
N ARG A 32 -15.11 -34.08 -14.42
CA ARG A 32 -15.40 -33.76 -13.01
C ARG A 32 -14.17 -33.16 -12.33
N VAL A 33 -14.39 -32.33 -11.30
CA VAL A 33 -13.30 -31.89 -10.41
C VAL A 33 -12.72 -33.11 -9.66
N PHE A 34 -13.60 -34.02 -9.22
CA PHE A 34 -13.24 -35.26 -8.55
C PHE A 34 -13.47 -36.48 -9.46
N GLY A 35 -12.54 -36.72 -10.39
CA GLY A 35 -12.64 -37.77 -11.41
C GLY A 35 -12.19 -39.18 -11.00
N GLY A 36 -11.72 -39.38 -9.77
CA GLY A 36 -11.22 -40.68 -9.27
C GLY A 36 -12.30 -41.60 -8.71
N GLU A 37 -11.88 -42.76 -8.21
CA GLU A 37 -12.74 -43.68 -7.47
C GLU A 37 -13.36 -42.97 -6.25
N LYS A 38 -14.67 -43.18 -6.03
CA LYS A 38 -15.47 -42.44 -5.04
C LYS A 38 -14.80 -42.43 -3.66
N ASP A 39 -14.37 -43.58 -3.17
CA ASP A 39 -13.77 -43.71 -1.85
C ASP A 39 -12.41 -43.02 -1.74
N ILE A 40 -11.64 -42.97 -2.83
CA ILE A 40 -10.36 -42.25 -2.88
C ILE A 40 -10.59 -40.75 -2.86
N CYS A 41 -11.53 -40.25 -3.66
CA CYS A 41 -11.86 -38.83 -3.68
C CYS A 41 -12.41 -38.34 -2.35
N ILE A 42 -13.33 -39.07 -1.73
CA ILE A 42 -13.88 -38.71 -0.41
C ILE A 42 -12.75 -38.66 0.63
N ARG A 43 -11.85 -39.64 0.64
CA ARG A 43 -10.70 -39.64 1.58
C ARG A 43 -9.79 -38.44 1.36
N ASN A 44 -9.46 -38.11 0.12
CA ASN A 44 -8.63 -36.96 -0.19
C ASN A 44 -9.31 -35.64 0.23
N ILE A 45 -10.62 -35.50 -0.02
CA ILE A 45 -11.39 -34.34 0.44
C ILE A 45 -11.38 -34.27 1.97
N MET A 46 -11.55 -35.39 2.66
CA MET A 46 -11.45 -35.44 4.12
C MET A 46 -10.05 -35.03 4.61
N GLU A 47 -8.98 -35.52 3.98
CA GLU A 47 -7.61 -35.11 4.31
C GLU A 47 -7.41 -33.61 4.11
N ASP A 48 -7.95 -33.04 3.04
CA ASP A 48 -7.86 -31.60 2.75
C ASP A 48 -8.72 -30.76 3.70
N LEU A 49 -9.86 -31.29 4.18
CA LEU A 49 -10.69 -30.67 5.22
C LEU A 49 -10.07 -30.82 6.62
N HIS A 50 -9.28 -31.86 6.89
CA HIS A 50 -8.56 -32.07 8.14
C HIS A 50 -7.29 -31.22 8.25
N SER A 51 -6.62 -30.97 7.13
CA SER A 51 -5.33 -30.30 7.10
C SER A 51 -5.45 -28.82 6.75
N ARG A 52 -5.11 -27.95 7.72
CA ARG A 52 -5.01 -26.49 7.49
C ARG A 52 -4.07 -26.13 6.34
N GLN A 53 -3.02 -26.92 6.11
CA GLN A 53 -2.06 -26.68 5.02
C GLN A 53 -2.67 -26.92 3.63
N ASN A 54 -3.70 -27.78 3.54
CA ASN A 54 -4.36 -28.13 2.29
C ASN A 54 -5.69 -27.38 2.07
N SER A 55 -6.11 -26.51 3.00
CA SER A 55 -7.32 -25.70 2.88
C SER A 55 -7.41 -24.89 1.56
N SER A 56 -6.27 -24.45 1.02
CA SER A 56 -6.22 -23.75 -0.27
C SER A 56 -6.64 -24.62 -1.47
N ARG A 57 -6.41 -25.93 -1.37
CA ARG A 57 -6.73 -26.90 -2.42
C ARG A 57 -8.24 -27.13 -2.51
N ILE A 58 -8.89 -27.48 -1.39
CA ILE A 58 -10.34 -27.70 -1.37
C ILE A 58 -11.11 -26.42 -1.72
N ARG A 59 -10.56 -25.23 -1.39
CA ARG A 59 -11.10 -23.93 -1.84
C ARG A 59 -11.07 -23.78 -3.37
N SER A 60 -9.95 -24.17 -3.98
CA SER A 60 -9.77 -24.08 -5.44
C SER A 60 -10.71 -25.05 -6.16
N GLU A 61 -10.87 -26.27 -5.63
CA GLU A 61 -11.78 -27.29 -6.16
C GLU A 61 -13.25 -26.86 -6.06
N LEU A 62 -13.67 -26.30 -4.92
CA LEU A 62 -15.00 -25.72 -4.75
C LEU A 62 -15.25 -24.52 -5.67
N ALA A 63 -14.25 -23.67 -5.89
CA ALA A 63 -14.36 -22.57 -6.84
C ALA A 63 -14.58 -23.06 -8.28
N LEU A 64 -13.95 -24.17 -8.68
CA LEU A 64 -14.20 -24.81 -9.98
C LEU A 64 -15.62 -25.35 -10.07
N ILE A 65 -16.11 -26.04 -9.04
CA ILE A 65 -17.51 -26.52 -8.98
C ILE A 65 -18.48 -25.33 -9.11
N SER A 66 -18.24 -24.25 -8.39
CA SER A 66 -19.06 -23.03 -8.44
C SER A 66 -19.06 -22.38 -9.83
N ASN A 67 -17.90 -22.31 -10.49
CA ASN A 67 -17.80 -21.77 -11.84
C ASN A 67 -18.57 -22.61 -12.85
N MET A 68 -18.52 -23.94 -12.74
CA MET A 68 -19.31 -24.84 -13.56
C MET A 68 -20.81 -24.71 -13.24
N ALA A 69 -21.20 -24.73 -11.96
CA ALA A 69 -22.60 -24.60 -11.55
C ALA A 69 -23.28 -23.35 -12.13
N ARG A 70 -22.56 -22.21 -12.17
CA ARG A 70 -23.09 -20.95 -12.74
C ARG A 70 -23.40 -21.01 -14.23
N THR A 71 -22.85 -21.96 -14.99
CA THR A 71 -23.10 -22.12 -16.42
C THR A 71 -24.26 -23.08 -16.74
N ILE A 72 -24.89 -23.69 -15.73
CA ILE A 72 -26.07 -24.53 -15.91
C ILE A 72 -27.20 -23.67 -16.53
N PRO A 73 -27.75 -24.06 -17.71
CA PRO A 73 -28.76 -23.27 -18.41
C PRO A 73 -30.09 -23.21 -17.64
N ASP A 74 -30.51 -24.35 -17.09
CA ASP A 74 -31.75 -24.49 -16.33
C ASP A 74 -31.68 -23.68 -15.03
N HIS A 75 -32.58 -22.71 -14.89
CA HIS A 75 -32.56 -21.77 -13.78
C HIS A 75 -32.75 -22.47 -12.43
N ASP A 76 -33.71 -23.38 -12.35
CA ASP A 76 -34.11 -24.00 -11.09
C ASP A 76 -33.03 -25.00 -10.64
N THR A 77 -32.52 -25.84 -11.54
CA THR A 77 -31.35 -26.69 -11.27
C THR A 77 -30.15 -25.84 -10.81
N ARG A 78 -29.87 -24.72 -11.49
CA ARG A 78 -28.75 -23.84 -11.10
C ARG A 78 -28.97 -23.26 -9.70
N HIS A 79 -30.18 -22.83 -9.38
CA HIS A 79 -30.53 -22.31 -8.06
C HIS A 79 -30.29 -23.37 -6.98
N ASP A 80 -30.83 -24.57 -7.15
CA ASP A 80 -30.73 -25.67 -6.18
C ASP A 80 -29.26 -26.06 -5.92
N VAL A 81 -28.48 -26.22 -7.00
CA VAL A 81 -27.04 -26.51 -6.91
C VAL A 81 -26.29 -25.39 -6.19
N MET A 82 -26.62 -24.13 -6.46
CA MET A 82 -25.96 -22.99 -5.82
C MET A 82 -26.36 -22.83 -4.35
N VAL A 83 -27.58 -23.19 -3.96
CA VAL A 83 -28.00 -23.27 -2.55
C VAL A 83 -27.19 -24.33 -1.82
N ARG A 84 -27.08 -25.55 -2.38
CA ARG A 84 -26.22 -26.61 -1.82
C ARG A 84 -24.77 -26.18 -1.72
N TYR A 85 -24.23 -25.56 -2.77
CA TYR A 85 -22.87 -25.01 -2.75
C TYR A 85 -22.67 -24.02 -1.60
N ASN A 86 -23.60 -23.08 -1.41
CA ASN A 86 -23.49 -22.09 -0.34
C ASN A 86 -23.55 -22.75 1.05
N ASN A 87 -24.44 -23.73 1.25
CA ASN A 87 -24.50 -24.49 2.50
C ASN A 87 -23.19 -25.23 2.78
N ILE A 88 -22.61 -25.90 1.79
CA ILE A 88 -21.29 -26.54 1.91
C ILE A 88 -20.23 -25.51 2.28
N VAL A 89 -20.22 -24.35 1.61
CA VAL A 89 -19.26 -23.29 1.91
C VAL A 89 -19.41 -22.84 3.35
N GLU A 90 -20.64 -22.60 3.84
CA GLU A 90 -20.96 -22.24 5.22
C GLU A 90 -20.56 -23.33 6.23
N GLU A 91 -20.85 -24.60 5.95
CA GLU A 91 -20.48 -25.72 6.83
C GLU A 91 -18.98 -25.94 6.90
N ILE A 92 -18.27 -25.82 5.77
CA ILE A 92 -16.81 -25.80 5.80
C ILE A 92 -16.36 -24.59 6.58
N ALA A 93 -17.04 -23.45 6.43
CA ALA A 93 -16.71 -22.22 7.14
C ALA A 93 -16.65 -22.42 8.67
N GLU A 94 -17.60 -23.19 9.21
CA GLU A 94 -17.72 -23.54 10.63
C GLU A 94 -16.69 -24.58 11.14
N LEU A 95 -15.95 -25.26 10.26
CA LEU A 95 -14.96 -26.22 10.72
C LEU A 95 -13.80 -25.50 11.45
N PRO A 96 -13.12 -26.14 12.43
CA PRO A 96 -11.91 -25.59 13.05
C PRO A 96 -10.75 -25.38 12.06
N THR A 97 -10.87 -26.02 10.89
CA THR A 97 -10.03 -25.95 9.69
C THR A 97 -10.68 -25.13 8.57
N GLY A 98 -11.83 -24.54 8.87
CA GLY A 98 -12.82 -24.01 7.96
C GLY A 98 -12.56 -22.65 7.35
N PHE A 99 -13.36 -22.33 6.33
CA PHE A 99 -13.23 -21.12 5.53
C PHE A 99 -13.82 -19.83 6.16
N ALA A 100 -14.60 -19.87 7.25
CA ALA A 100 -15.39 -18.70 7.70
C ALA A 100 -14.50 -17.60 8.23
N ASP A 101 -13.46 -18.00 8.95
CA ASP A 101 -12.53 -17.09 9.61
C ASP A 101 -11.11 -17.28 9.05
N GLY A 102 -11.04 -17.52 7.74
CA GLY A 102 -9.81 -17.76 6.97
C GLY A 102 -8.95 -16.52 6.72
N ASP A 103 -8.68 -15.76 7.78
CA ASP A 103 -7.44 -15.01 8.05
C ASP A 103 -7.22 -14.75 9.57
N ILE A 104 -8.13 -15.19 10.46
CA ILE A 104 -8.22 -14.72 11.86
C ILE A 104 -8.38 -15.86 12.89
N LEU A 105 -7.59 -16.93 12.88
CA LEU A 105 -7.63 -17.92 13.99
C LEU A 105 -6.29 -18.54 14.41
N ASP A 106 -5.17 -18.22 13.75
CA ASP A 106 -3.94 -18.12 14.53
C ASP A 106 -3.86 -16.66 14.95
N PRO A 107 -4.12 -16.31 16.23
CA PRO A 107 -4.00 -14.94 16.71
C PRO A 107 -2.68 -14.30 16.26
N LYS A 108 -1.61 -15.08 16.13
CA LYS A 108 -0.32 -14.60 15.64
C LYS A 108 -0.34 -14.28 14.14
N ILE A 109 -0.96 -15.10 13.29
CA ILE A 109 -1.03 -14.84 11.84
C ILE A 109 -2.04 -13.74 11.53
N ALA A 110 -3.16 -13.72 12.26
CA ALA A 110 -4.15 -12.65 12.22
C ALA A 110 -3.53 -11.31 12.61
N ASP A 111 -2.75 -11.28 13.70
CA ASP A 111 -1.99 -10.10 14.13
C ASP A 111 -0.95 -9.64 13.09
N LEU A 112 -0.43 -10.54 12.24
CA LEU A 112 0.47 -10.14 11.14
C LEU A 112 -0.28 -9.42 10.02
N ASN A 113 -1.60 -9.62 9.89
CA ASN A 113 -2.42 -9.12 8.78
C ASN A 113 -3.43 -8.03 9.21
N THR A 114 -3.59 -7.74 10.50
CA THR A 114 -4.43 -6.64 10.96
C THR A 114 -3.81 -5.30 10.61
N VAL A 115 -4.62 -4.39 10.05
CA VAL A 115 -4.21 -3.01 9.77
C VAL A 115 -3.97 -2.30 11.09
N ASN A 116 -2.73 -2.36 11.56
CA ASN A 116 -2.31 -1.82 12.85
C ASN A 116 -2.11 -0.30 12.81
N LEU A 117 -2.88 0.42 11.98
CA LEU A 117 -2.84 1.89 11.95
C LEU A 117 -3.39 2.48 13.25
N LYS A 118 -4.39 1.83 13.87
CA LYS A 118 -4.97 2.28 15.13
C LYS A 118 -4.00 2.17 16.31
N ASP A 119 -3.31 1.03 16.47
CA ASP A 119 -2.42 0.83 17.63
C ASP A 119 -1.00 1.35 17.38
N ARG A 120 -0.70 1.82 16.16
CA ARG A 120 0.57 2.48 15.84
C ARG A 120 0.77 3.79 16.60
N PHE A 121 -0.32 4.49 16.93
CA PHE A 121 -0.26 5.76 17.63
C PHE A 121 -0.81 5.61 19.05
N LYS A 122 -0.04 6.07 20.03
CA LYS A 122 -0.44 6.09 21.43
C LYS A 122 -1.09 7.43 21.80
N THR A 123 -1.73 7.47 22.96
CA THR A 123 -2.25 8.71 23.54
C THR A 123 -1.12 9.72 23.71
N GLY A 124 -1.27 10.90 23.09
CA GLY A 124 -0.28 11.97 23.10
C GLY A 124 0.65 12.00 21.87
N ASP A 125 0.62 10.97 21.01
CA ASP A 125 1.35 11.03 19.73
C ASP A 125 0.63 11.91 18.73
N HIS A 126 1.42 12.70 17.99
CA HIS A 126 0.95 13.52 16.89
C HIS A 126 0.75 12.72 15.61
N LEU A 127 -0.27 13.08 14.83
CA LEU A 127 -0.53 12.46 13.54
C LEU A 127 0.44 13.02 12.49
N ILE A 128 1.27 12.15 11.93
CA ILE A 128 2.27 12.52 10.93
C ILE A 128 2.07 11.72 9.65
N ILE A 129 1.94 12.42 8.52
CA ILE A 129 1.74 11.81 7.20
C ILE A 129 2.92 12.16 6.29
N CYS A 130 3.71 11.15 5.92
CA CYS A 130 4.81 11.25 4.97
C CYS A 130 4.32 10.90 3.56
N ILE A 131 4.48 11.80 2.60
CA ILE A 131 4.11 11.58 1.21
C ILE A 131 5.35 11.54 0.32
N GLY A 132 5.68 10.36 -0.18
CA GLY A 132 6.58 10.17 -1.32
C GLY A 132 5.81 10.26 -2.63
N ARG A 133 6.42 10.78 -3.71
CA ARG A 133 5.74 10.87 -5.00
C ARG A 133 6.65 10.80 -6.21
N SER A 134 6.15 10.22 -7.30
CA SER A 134 6.81 10.34 -8.60
C SER A 134 6.54 11.71 -9.25
N CYS A 135 7.45 12.15 -10.11
CA CYS A 135 7.31 13.45 -10.75
C CYS A 135 6.14 13.44 -11.75
N GLY A 136 5.30 14.48 -11.70
CA GLY A 136 4.13 14.63 -12.59
C GLY A 136 2.88 13.82 -12.19
N CYS A 137 2.85 13.15 -11.03
CA CYS A 137 1.68 12.37 -10.61
C CYS A 137 0.55 13.19 -9.94
N GLY A 138 0.74 14.48 -9.71
CA GLY A 138 -0.23 15.29 -8.97
C GLY A 138 -0.17 15.13 -7.44
N GLY A 139 0.91 14.54 -6.91
CA GLY A 139 1.07 14.32 -5.49
C GLY A 139 1.18 15.60 -4.65
N ASN A 140 1.66 16.71 -5.22
CA ASN A 140 1.70 18.00 -4.52
C ASN A 140 0.29 18.49 -4.22
N GLU A 141 -0.60 18.45 -5.21
CA GLU A 141 -1.98 18.88 -5.13
C GLU A 141 -2.78 17.99 -4.17
N ILE A 142 -2.52 16.68 -4.19
CA ILE A 142 -3.10 15.74 -3.22
C ILE A 142 -2.62 16.07 -1.80
N GLY A 143 -1.31 16.26 -1.59
CA GLY A 143 -0.75 16.54 -0.26
C GLY A 143 -1.26 17.85 0.33
N PHE A 144 -1.30 18.91 -0.48
CA PHE A 144 -1.80 20.22 -0.06
C PHE A 144 -3.29 20.17 0.29
N ALA A 145 -4.12 19.63 -0.61
CA ALA A 145 -5.57 19.52 -0.37
C ALA A 145 -5.91 18.58 0.80
N LEU A 146 -5.07 17.57 1.06
CA LEU A 146 -5.20 16.72 2.23
C LEU A 146 -4.88 17.50 3.52
N ALA A 147 -3.82 18.31 3.53
CA ALA A 147 -3.46 19.15 4.67
C ALA A 147 -4.57 20.14 5.01
N ASP A 148 -5.15 20.81 4.00
CA ASP A 148 -6.28 21.72 4.18
C ASP A 148 -7.50 21.01 4.79
N LYS A 149 -7.84 19.82 4.29
CA LYS A 149 -8.99 19.04 4.77
C LYS A 149 -8.81 18.54 6.20
N LEU A 150 -7.59 18.16 6.58
CA LEU A 150 -7.28 17.68 7.92
C LEU A 150 -6.89 18.80 8.89
N ARG A 151 -6.76 20.04 8.38
CA ARG A 151 -6.28 21.21 9.14
C ARG A 151 -4.91 20.98 9.78
N MET A 152 -4.01 20.32 9.05
CA MET A 152 -2.65 19.98 9.49
C MET A 152 -1.62 20.89 8.82
N ASN A 153 -0.47 21.08 9.46
CA ASN A 153 0.64 21.80 8.85
C ASN A 153 1.20 21.02 7.64
N PHE A 154 1.63 21.74 6.60
CA PHE A 154 2.18 21.13 5.38
C PHE A 154 3.64 21.56 5.16
N TYR A 155 4.54 20.59 5.15
CA TYR A 155 5.97 20.79 4.95
C TYR A 155 6.41 20.18 3.62
N ASP A 156 6.61 21.01 2.60
CA ASP A 156 7.26 20.62 1.36
C ASP A 156 8.72 21.09 1.31
N VAL A 157 9.37 20.77 0.19
CA VAL A 157 10.72 21.26 -0.11
C VAL A 157 10.79 22.78 0.00
N SER A 158 9.80 23.50 -0.51
CA SER A 158 9.80 24.97 -0.56
C SER A 158 9.70 25.58 0.84
N VAL A 159 8.76 25.10 1.65
CA VAL A 159 8.53 25.54 3.04
C VAL A 159 9.73 25.22 3.91
N MET A 160 10.28 24.01 3.83
CA MET A 160 11.48 23.67 4.62
C MET A 160 12.69 24.53 4.23
N ASN A 161 12.88 24.79 2.93
CA ASN A 161 13.96 25.66 2.48
C ASN A 161 13.82 27.09 3.01
N GLU A 162 12.59 27.61 3.10
CA GLU A 162 12.31 28.91 3.70
C GLU A 162 12.66 28.92 5.19
N VAL A 163 12.23 27.90 5.93
CA VAL A 163 12.53 27.75 7.36
C VAL A 163 14.05 27.72 7.60
N PHE A 164 14.80 26.93 6.81
CA PHE A 164 16.26 26.89 6.92
C PHE A 164 16.93 28.20 6.50
N ARG A 165 16.37 28.91 5.51
CA ARG A 165 16.88 30.23 5.12
C ARG A 165 16.80 31.24 6.26
N GLN A 166 15.69 31.25 7.00
CA GLN A 166 15.50 32.17 8.12
C GLN A 166 16.40 31.84 9.30
N LYS A 167 16.73 30.56 9.49
CA LYS A 167 17.58 30.09 10.59
C LYS A 167 19.08 30.31 10.33
N ASP A 168 19.54 30.04 9.11
CA ASP A 168 20.97 29.93 8.77
C ASP A 168 21.45 30.89 7.65
N GLY A 169 20.55 31.75 7.15
CA GLY A 169 20.82 32.74 6.11
C GLY A 169 20.71 32.22 4.66
N GLU A 170 20.88 33.10 3.67
CA GLU A 170 20.67 32.81 2.22
C GLU A 170 21.52 31.66 1.67
N GLU A 171 22.74 31.44 2.18
CA GLU A 171 23.63 30.37 1.68
C GLU A 171 23.12 28.95 2.01
N ALA A 172 22.29 28.76 3.05
CA ALA A 172 21.65 27.47 3.39
C ALA A 172 20.46 27.15 2.45
N ALA A 173 19.76 28.19 1.98
CA ALA A 173 18.68 28.09 0.99
C ALA A 173 19.18 27.71 -0.42
N GLN A 174 20.45 28.02 -0.72
CA GLN A 174 21.03 27.77 -2.03
C GLN A 174 21.59 26.34 -2.18
N ALA A 175 21.98 25.70 -1.07
CA ALA A 175 22.25 24.26 -1.04
C ALA A 175 20.99 23.40 -1.24
N THR A 176 19.82 24.00 -0.99
CA THR A 176 18.51 23.35 -0.95
C THR A 176 17.63 23.60 -2.18
N ALA A 177 17.93 24.63 -2.99
CA ALA A 177 17.21 24.94 -4.21
C ALA A 177 17.68 24.09 -5.40
N THR A 178 17.03 22.95 -5.63
CA THR A 178 17.25 22.08 -6.79
C THR A 178 16.84 22.66 -8.16
N PHE A 179 16.71 23.98 -8.28
CA PHE A 179 16.30 24.65 -9.53
C PHE A 179 17.38 25.51 -10.20
N GLN A 180 18.53 25.74 -9.58
CA GLN A 180 19.60 26.47 -10.25
C GLN A 180 20.72 25.52 -10.65
N LYS A 181 21.13 25.60 -11.93
CA LYS A 181 22.34 24.98 -12.50
C LYS A 181 23.38 24.83 -11.39
N LYS A 182 23.85 23.60 -11.11
CA LYS A 182 25.10 23.38 -10.37
C LYS A 182 26.21 24.06 -11.19
N GLU A 183 26.39 25.36 -11.00
CA GLU A 183 27.56 26.06 -11.45
C GLU A 183 28.75 25.32 -10.85
N ARG A 184 29.76 25.02 -11.66
CA ARG A 184 30.97 24.32 -11.19
C ARG A 184 31.57 25.16 -10.07
N MET A 185 31.38 24.72 -8.82
CA MET A 185 31.90 25.42 -7.66
C MET A 185 33.43 25.50 -7.77
N GLY A 186 33.95 26.72 -7.91
CA GLY A 186 35.39 26.97 -7.88
C GLY A 186 36.02 26.49 -6.57
N ILE A 187 37.31 26.18 -6.61
CA ILE A 187 38.08 25.58 -5.51
C ILE A 187 37.94 26.40 -4.21
N LYS A 188 37.90 27.75 -4.30
CA LYS A 188 37.69 28.64 -3.14
C LYS A 188 36.33 28.44 -2.46
N LYS A 189 35.24 28.27 -3.23
CA LYS A 189 33.90 27.97 -2.66
C LYS A 189 33.87 26.58 -2.01
N ARG A 190 34.55 25.58 -2.58
CA ARG A 190 34.67 24.23 -1.97
C ARG A 190 35.39 24.25 -0.63
N ILE A 191 36.49 24.99 -0.51
CA ILE A 191 37.23 25.12 0.77
C ILE A 191 36.39 25.86 1.82
N LYS A 192 35.68 26.93 1.42
CA LYS A 192 34.77 27.66 2.31
C LYS A 192 33.62 26.77 2.80
N ALA A 193 32.99 26.00 1.91
CA ALA A 193 31.93 25.06 2.25
C ALA A 193 32.43 23.91 3.15
N PHE A 194 33.62 23.38 2.88
CA PHE A 194 34.25 22.33 3.70
C PHE A 194 34.50 22.82 5.14
N ARG A 195 35.02 24.05 5.32
CA ARG A 195 35.16 24.66 6.66
C ARG A 195 33.80 24.94 7.32
N LYS A 196 32.81 25.41 6.57
CA LYS A 196 31.47 25.77 7.08
C LYS A 196 30.69 24.54 7.56
N TYR A 197 30.77 23.43 6.82
CA TYR A 197 30.04 22.20 7.10
C TYR A 197 30.91 21.14 7.80
N HIS A 198 32.04 21.53 8.39
CA HIS A 198 32.95 20.64 9.12
C HIS A 198 33.36 19.38 8.33
N GLY A 199 33.52 19.51 7.02
CA GLY A 199 33.88 18.42 6.12
C GLY A 199 32.71 17.62 5.52
N LEU A 200 31.47 17.91 5.93
CA LEU A 200 30.27 17.31 5.34
C LEU A 200 29.91 17.94 4.00
N SER A 201 29.25 17.15 3.14
CA SER A 201 28.64 17.70 1.93
C SER A 201 27.40 18.53 2.27
N SER A 202 27.04 19.49 1.42
CA SER A 202 25.82 20.28 1.62
C SER A 202 24.54 19.44 1.56
N GLU A 203 24.57 18.30 0.87
CA GLU A 203 23.46 17.34 0.83
C GLU A 203 23.33 16.59 2.18
N ASP A 204 24.46 16.27 2.83
CA ASP A 204 24.45 15.63 4.16
C ASP A 204 24.00 16.58 5.26
N VAL A 205 24.46 17.83 5.24
CA VAL A 205 23.99 18.86 6.18
C VAL A 205 22.49 19.03 6.09
N LEU A 206 21.96 19.14 4.86
CA LEU A 206 20.52 19.21 4.63
C LEU A 206 19.78 17.98 5.15
N PHE A 207 20.33 16.78 5.00
CA PHE A 207 19.74 15.58 5.56
C PHE A 207 19.67 15.65 7.10
N PHE A 208 20.75 16.06 7.76
CA PHE A 208 20.79 16.19 9.23
C PHE A 208 19.85 17.30 9.75
N ASP A 209 19.83 18.46 9.10
CA ASP A 209 18.95 19.57 9.48
C ASP A 209 17.47 19.19 9.29
N THR A 210 17.15 18.51 8.19
CA THR A 210 15.80 17.99 7.95
C THR A 210 15.41 16.95 8.99
N SER A 211 16.33 16.03 9.32
CA SER A 211 16.10 15.02 10.35
C SER A 211 15.78 15.67 11.70
N LYS A 212 16.61 16.62 12.13
CA LYS A 212 16.40 17.36 13.37
C LYS A 212 15.07 18.12 13.37
N PHE A 213 14.77 18.84 12.28
CA PHE A 213 13.52 19.58 12.14
C PHE A 213 12.29 18.66 12.26
N LEU A 214 12.26 17.54 11.55
CA LEU A 214 11.12 16.62 11.56
C LEU A 214 10.93 15.97 12.93
N VAL A 215 12.01 15.58 13.60
CA VAL A 215 11.96 15.00 14.96
C VAL A 215 11.48 16.02 15.99
N GLU A 216 11.88 17.29 15.87
CA GLU A 216 11.40 18.36 16.74
C GLU A 216 9.91 18.64 16.51
N LYS A 217 9.48 18.76 15.25
CA LYS A 217 8.07 19.01 14.89
C LYS A 217 7.13 17.87 15.26
N ALA A 218 7.59 16.63 15.15
CA ALA A 218 6.84 15.45 15.57
C ALA A 218 6.42 15.44 17.04
N LYS A 219 7.07 16.24 17.89
CA LYS A 219 6.74 16.36 19.32
C LYS A 219 5.78 17.51 19.62
N GLN A 220 5.46 18.33 18.63
CA GLN A 220 4.77 19.61 18.84
C GLN A 220 3.42 19.68 18.14
N GLU A 221 3.28 19.02 16.99
CA GLU A 221 2.17 19.27 16.08
C GLU A 221 1.91 18.12 15.11
N ASP A 222 0.67 18.07 14.64
CA ASP A 222 0.24 17.21 13.55
C ASP A 222 0.62 17.83 12.20
N PHE A 223 1.26 17.05 11.32
CA PHE A 223 1.71 17.58 10.03
C PHE A 223 1.77 16.55 8.91
N ILE A 224 1.74 17.07 7.68
CA ILE A 224 1.98 16.34 6.44
C ILE A 224 3.30 16.82 5.86
N VAL A 225 4.19 15.89 5.51
CA VAL A 225 5.49 16.18 4.91
C VAL A 225 5.61 15.55 3.53
N MET A 226 6.06 16.34 2.55
CA MET A 226 6.26 15.91 1.18
C MET A 226 7.75 15.60 0.91
N GLY A 227 8.08 14.32 0.76
CA GLY A 227 9.41 13.85 0.38
C GLY A 227 10.44 13.87 1.52
N ARG A 228 11.67 14.32 1.21
CA ARG A 228 12.79 14.49 2.16
C ARG A 228 13.18 13.27 3.00
N PHE A 229 12.92 12.05 2.53
CA PHE A 229 13.22 10.82 3.28
C PHE A 229 12.51 10.75 4.63
N ALA A 230 11.42 11.53 4.80
CA ALA A 230 10.76 11.71 6.09
C ALA A 230 10.27 10.37 6.68
N ASP A 231 9.77 9.48 5.83
CA ASP A 231 9.39 8.12 6.20
C ASP A 231 10.55 7.34 6.84
N ALA A 232 11.72 7.32 6.19
CA ALA A 232 12.89 6.64 6.72
C ALA A 232 13.44 7.31 7.98
N ILE A 233 13.47 8.65 8.02
CA ILE A 233 13.92 9.43 9.18
C ILE A 233 13.04 9.12 10.41
N LEU A 234 11.73 9.23 10.27
CA LEU A 234 10.80 9.00 11.38
C LEU A 234 10.79 7.53 11.81
N THR A 235 10.89 6.59 10.85
CA THR A 235 11.05 5.15 11.17
C THR A 235 12.28 4.91 12.03
N ASN A 236 13.43 5.45 11.64
CA ASN A 236 14.69 5.25 12.35
C ASN A 236 14.73 5.92 13.73
N ASN A 237 13.88 6.92 13.96
CA ASN A 237 13.72 7.59 15.25
C ASN A 237 12.56 7.02 16.09
N HIS A 238 11.94 5.92 15.65
CA HIS A 238 10.80 5.28 16.33
C HIS A 238 9.59 6.21 16.53
N ILE A 239 9.40 7.16 15.61
CA ILE A 239 8.26 8.08 15.64
C ILE A 239 7.12 7.47 14.80
N PRO A 240 5.92 7.29 15.37
CA PRO A 240 4.80 6.75 14.63
C PRO A 240 4.37 7.73 13.54
N HIS A 241 4.21 7.20 12.33
CA HIS A 241 3.81 7.97 11.17
C HIS A 241 3.14 7.06 10.14
N ILE A 242 2.49 7.68 9.17
CA ILE A 242 1.87 7.03 8.02
C ILE A 242 2.63 7.41 6.77
N SER A 243 3.03 6.43 5.99
CA SER A 243 3.85 6.59 4.80
C SER A 243 3.05 6.27 3.53
N ILE A 244 2.91 7.25 2.66
CA ILE A 244 2.08 7.20 1.45
C ILE A 244 2.98 7.42 0.24
N PHE A 245 2.88 6.58 -0.78
CA PHE A 245 3.54 6.80 -2.06
C PHE A 245 2.55 7.05 -3.18
N ILE A 246 2.63 8.21 -3.83
CA ILE A 246 1.73 8.60 -4.93
C ILE A 246 2.45 8.50 -6.27
N THR A 247 1.84 7.78 -7.21
CA THR A 247 2.38 7.62 -8.57
C THR A 247 1.30 7.67 -9.63
N ALA A 248 1.71 7.64 -10.90
CA ALA A 248 0.83 7.50 -12.06
C ALA A 248 1.60 6.88 -13.25
N PRO A 249 0.91 6.31 -14.25
CA PRO A 249 1.55 5.84 -15.47
C PRO A 249 2.35 6.97 -16.14
N GLU A 250 3.53 6.67 -16.66
CA GLU A 250 4.44 7.66 -17.27
C GLU A 250 3.72 8.56 -18.29
N LYS A 251 2.91 7.98 -19.17
CA LYS A 251 2.14 8.73 -20.18
C LYS A 251 1.26 9.81 -19.55
N ARG A 252 0.60 9.51 -18.44
CA ARG A 252 -0.26 10.46 -17.71
C ARG A 252 0.56 11.54 -17.00
N ARG A 253 1.72 11.17 -16.44
CA ARG A 253 2.64 12.11 -15.79
C ARG A 253 3.22 13.11 -16.78
N VAL A 254 3.67 12.64 -17.94
CA VAL A 254 4.16 13.48 -19.04
C VAL A 254 3.05 14.39 -19.55
N GLN A 255 1.85 13.85 -19.79
CA GLN A 255 0.70 14.65 -20.23
C GLN A 255 0.42 15.79 -19.24
N ARG A 256 0.27 15.49 -17.95
CA ARG A 256 0.04 16.50 -16.91
C ARG A 256 1.15 17.56 -16.89
N PHE A 257 2.40 17.13 -17.03
CA PHE A 257 3.53 18.06 -17.04
C PHE A 257 3.48 19.03 -18.23
N LEU A 258 3.10 18.56 -19.42
CA LEU A 258 2.95 19.39 -20.62
C LEU A 258 1.81 20.40 -20.49
N GLU A 259 0.67 20.00 -19.90
CA GLU A 259 -0.46 20.92 -19.66
C GLU A 259 -0.07 22.10 -18.75
N ILE A 260 0.77 21.82 -17.75
CA ILE A 260 1.29 22.85 -16.83
C ILE A 260 2.40 23.68 -17.51
N ASN A 261 3.22 23.05 -18.34
CA ASN A 261 4.41 23.66 -18.94
C ASN A 261 4.30 23.71 -20.48
N LYS A 262 3.53 24.69 -20.98
CA LYS A 262 3.21 24.83 -22.43
C LYS A 262 4.43 25.01 -23.35
N ASN A 263 5.58 25.40 -22.81
CA ASN A 263 6.80 25.69 -23.57
C ASN A 263 7.77 24.50 -23.69
N VAL A 264 7.34 23.29 -23.29
CA VAL A 264 8.20 22.10 -23.24
C VAL A 264 7.70 21.04 -24.21
N THR A 265 8.62 20.40 -24.95
CA THR A 265 8.26 19.29 -25.85
C THR A 265 8.04 17.99 -25.07
N PRO A 266 7.23 17.02 -25.59
CA PRO A 266 7.00 15.74 -24.92
C PRO A 266 8.28 14.97 -24.57
N ASN A 267 9.29 15.01 -25.45
CA ASN A 267 10.57 14.35 -25.21
C ASN A 267 11.39 15.04 -24.11
N GLN A 268 11.38 16.37 -24.04
CA GLN A 268 12.03 17.11 -22.96
C GLN A 268 11.33 16.84 -21.62
N ALA A 269 10.00 16.87 -21.59
CA ALA A 269 9.20 16.55 -20.41
C ALA A 269 9.49 15.14 -19.89
N LYS A 270 9.49 14.14 -20.77
CA LYS A 270 9.82 12.75 -20.41
C LYS A 270 11.23 12.64 -19.83
N LYS A 271 12.24 13.16 -20.53
CA LYS A 271 13.64 13.13 -20.06
C LYS A 271 13.82 13.81 -18.71
N TRP A 272 13.12 14.92 -18.50
CA TRP A 272 13.18 15.66 -17.23
C TRP A 272 12.53 14.87 -16.09
N ILE A 273 11.32 14.33 -16.29
CA ILE A 273 10.62 13.48 -15.32
C ILE A 273 11.49 12.27 -14.94
N GLU A 274 12.05 11.58 -15.92
CA GLU A 274 12.94 10.44 -15.67
C GLU A 274 14.21 10.83 -14.91
N SER A 275 14.79 11.99 -15.24
CA SER A 275 15.98 12.50 -14.56
C SER A 275 15.70 12.78 -13.08
N GLU A 276 14.57 13.40 -12.79
CA GLU A 276 14.13 13.71 -11.43
C GLU A 276 13.80 12.44 -10.62
N ASP A 277 13.06 11.49 -11.20
CA ASP A 277 12.77 10.21 -10.54
C ASP A 277 14.06 9.42 -10.28
N LYS A 278 15.02 9.42 -11.22
CA LYS A 278 16.35 8.81 -11.03
C LYS A 278 17.14 9.51 -9.92
N ARG A 279 17.03 10.83 -9.81
CA ARG A 279 17.66 11.61 -8.74
C ARG A 279 17.07 11.22 -7.39
N HIS A 280 15.74 11.20 -7.26
CA HIS A 280 15.06 10.73 -6.04
C HIS A 280 15.47 9.31 -5.67
N LEU A 281 15.48 8.38 -6.62
CA LEU A 281 15.90 6.99 -6.37
C LEU A 281 17.33 6.90 -5.83
N LYS A 282 18.28 7.62 -6.43
CA LYS A 282 19.69 7.60 -6.01
C LYS A 282 19.86 8.20 -4.62
N THR A 283 19.32 9.39 -4.39
CA THR A 283 19.48 10.09 -3.11
C THR A 283 18.75 9.32 -2.00
N TYR A 284 17.56 8.79 -2.26
CA TYR A 284 16.82 7.97 -1.30
C TYR A 284 17.57 6.69 -0.95
N LYS A 285 18.10 5.98 -1.94
CA LYS A 285 18.91 4.77 -1.70
C LYS A 285 20.17 5.09 -0.89
N PHE A 286 20.82 6.21 -1.17
CA PHE A 286 22.05 6.62 -0.48
C PHE A 286 21.81 6.84 1.01
N TYR A 287 20.79 7.61 1.39
CA TYR A 287 20.54 7.95 2.80
C TYR A 287 19.78 6.87 3.58
N THR A 288 18.95 6.07 2.92
CA THR A 288 18.04 5.12 3.61
C THR A 288 18.42 3.66 3.43
N GLY A 289 19.28 3.34 2.45
CA GLY A 289 19.52 1.97 2.00
C GLY A 289 18.34 1.30 1.30
N ARG A 290 17.15 1.93 1.31
CA ARG A 290 15.90 1.37 0.78
C ARG A 290 15.70 1.77 -0.68
N LYS A 291 14.90 0.99 -1.41
CA LYS A 291 14.53 1.31 -2.80
C LYS A 291 13.31 2.23 -2.82
N TRP A 292 13.49 3.47 -3.31
CA TRP A 292 12.38 4.39 -3.55
C TRP A 292 11.33 3.75 -4.47
N SER A 293 10.05 4.05 -4.22
CA SER A 293 8.89 3.47 -4.91
C SER A 293 8.66 1.95 -4.72
N LYS A 294 9.39 1.28 -3.81
CA LYS A 294 9.09 -0.11 -3.45
C LYS A 294 7.89 -0.14 -2.50
N ALA A 295 6.82 -0.83 -2.91
CA ALA A 295 5.56 -0.85 -2.17
C ALA A 295 5.72 -1.25 -0.69
N SER A 296 6.59 -2.23 -0.41
CA SER A 296 6.86 -2.70 0.96
C SER A 296 7.49 -1.65 1.90
N ASN A 297 7.87 -0.48 1.40
CA ASN A 297 8.43 0.60 2.23
C ASN A 297 7.37 1.60 2.69
N TYR A 298 6.15 1.49 2.17
CA TYR A 298 5.06 2.45 2.41
C TYR A 298 3.85 1.70 2.94
N ASP A 299 3.03 2.38 3.75
CA ASP A 299 1.76 1.84 4.22
C ASP A 299 0.74 1.74 3.08
N ILE A 300 0.78 2.70 2.15
CA ILE A 300 -0.10 2.69 0.98
C ILE A 300 0.60 3.28 -0.25
N CYS A 301 0.40 2.64 -1.40
CA CYS A 301 0.81 3.15 -2.70
C CYS A 301 -0.42 3.44 -3.56
N ILE A 302 -0.56 4.68 -4.02
CA ILE A 302 -1.74 5.13 -4.77
C ILE A 302 -1.34 5.48 -6.20
N ASN A 303 -2.07 4.92 -7.16
CA ASN A 303 -2.04 5.37 -8.54
C ASN A 303 -3.09 6.47 -8.74
N SER A 304 -2.65 7.73 -8.76
CA SER A 304 -3.53 8.90 -8.88
C SER A 304 -4.22 9.00 -10.25
N ALA A 305 -3.72 8.32 -11.28
CA ALA A 305 -4.39 8.30 -12.58
C ALA A 305 -5.66 7.45 -12.59
N SER A 306 -5.80 6.51 -11.64
CA SER A 306 -7.00 5.67 -11.53
C SER A 306 -8.13 6.38 -10.80
N TYR A 307 -7.80 7.13 -9.73
CA TYR A 307 -8.80 7.75 -8.84
C TYR A 307 -8.92 9.28 -9.02
N GLY A 308 -8.02 9.89 -9.78
CA GLY A 308 -7.88 11.34 -9.83
C GLY A 308 -7.41 11.94 -8.50
N ILE A 309 -7.28 13.26 -8.45
CA ILE A 309 -6.84 13.99 -7.24
C ILE A 309 -7.86 13.80 -6.11
N LYS A 310 -9.14 14.08 -6.39
CA LYS A 310 -10.23 13.98 -5.41
C LYS A 310 -10.40 12.57 -4.85
N GLY A 311 -10.47 11.55 -5.72
CA GLY A 311 -10.62 10.16 -5.28
C GLY A 311 -9.41 9.64 -4.51
N SER A 312 -8.19 10.09 -4.84
CA SER A 312 -6.99 9.76 -4.05
C SER A 312 -7.08 10.34 -2.63
N ILE A 313 -7.56 11.58 -2.49
CA ILE A 313 -7.75 12.21 -1.18
C ILE A 313 -8.81 11.45 -0.36
N GLU A 314 -9.95 11.11 -0.97
CA GLU A 314 -11.02 10.35 -0.31
C GLU A 314 -10.55 8.97 0.14
N LEU A 315 -9.75 8.29 -0.67
CA LEU A 315 -9.14 7.00 -0.31
C LEU A 315 -8.21 7.15 0.92
N ILE A 316 -7.35 8.17 0.92
CA ILE A 316 -6.45 8.45 2.04
C ILE A 316 -7.26 8.76 3.29
N ILE A 317 -8.25 9.65 3.20
CA ILE A 317 -9.10 9.99 4.34
C ILE A 317 -9.82 8.76 4.87
N ARG A 318 -10.36 7.89 4.01
CA ARG A 318 -11.03 6.66 4.44
C ARG A 318 -10.08 5.72 5.18
N MET A 319 -8.85 5.59 4.70
CA MET A 319 -7.80 4.83 5.39
C MET A 319 -7.50 5.43 6.77
N LEU A 320 -7.44 6.76 6.88
CA LEU A 320 -7.19 7.49 8.13
C LEU A 320 -8.38 7.45 9.09
N GLN A 321 -9.63 7.38 8.60
CA GLN A 321 -10.86 7.31 9.40
C GLN A 321 -11.02 6.00 10.20
N LEU A 322 -10.09 5.05 10.04
CA LEU A 322 -9.94 3.97 11.00
C LEU A 322 -9.49 4.51 12.38
N ASP A 323 -8.87 5.68 12.42
CA ASP A 323 -8.52 6.42 13.63
C ASP A 323 -9.64 7.39 14.03
N ASP A 324 -10.13 7.28 15.28
CA ASP A 324 -11.22 8.13 15.78
C ASP A 324 -10.83 9.60 15.93
N ARG A 325 -9.53 9.92 16.04
CA ARG A 325 -9.01 11.30 16.10
C ARG A 325 -9.22 12.02 14.76
N VAL A 326 -9.07 11.29 13.66
CA VAL A 326 -9.28 11.85 12.31
C VAL A 326 -10.75 12.16 12.07
N LYS A 327 -11.68 11.39 12.66
CA LYS A 327 -13.12 11.70 12.59
C LYS A 327 -13.47 13.02 13.28
N GLN A 328 -12.73 13.41 14.33
CA GLN A 328 -12.95 14.67 15.04
C GLN A 328 -12.43 15.88 14.25
N LEU A 329 -11.32 15.72 13.51
CA LEU A 329 -10.74 16.79 12.68
C LEU A 329 -11.58 17.13 11.43
N ILE A 330 -12.42 16.20 10.96
CA ILE A 330 -13.21 16.34 9.73
C ILE A 330 -14.63 16.90 10.00
N LYS A 331 -15.11 16.89 11.26
CA LYS A 331 -16.36 17.57 11.66
C LYS A 331 -16.14 19.08 11.74
#